data_AF-A0A920V2X5-F1
#
_entry.id   AF-A0A920V2X5-F1
#
_cell.length_a   1.000
_cell.length_b   1.000
_cell.length_c   1.000
_cell.angle_alpha   90.00
_cell.angle_beta   90.00
_cell.angle_gamma   90.00
#
_symmetry.space_group_name_H-M   'P 1'
#
loop_
_entity.id
_entity.type
_entity.pdbx_description
1 polymer ?
#
loop_
_entity_poly.entity_id
_entity_poly.type
_entity_poly.pdbx_seq_one_letter_code
_entity_poly.pdbx_strand_id
1 'polypeptide(L)' 'MTRAGRVNEEMALERMQYFVERVFPVCEEHKIRPACHLHDQDAAGRIPGHRATVGNFEGVKKFIASRTAPTTD' A
#
# COMPACT_ATOMS: atom_id res chain seq x y z
N MET A 1 -18.36 -7.87 9.22
CA MET A 1 -17.61 -7.08 8.21
C MET A 1 -16.95 -5.91 8.92
N THR A 2 -15.73 -5.52 8.56
CA THR A 2 -15.09 -4.33 9.18
C THR A 2 -15.79 -3.04 8.74
N ARG A 3 -15.49 -1.92 9.39
CA ARG A 3 -15.99 -0.58 8.98
C ARG A 3 -15.61 -0.19 7.55
N ALA A 4 -14.59 -0.83 6.97
CA ALA A 4 -14.13 -0.58 5.60
C ALA A 4 -15.03 -1.19 4.52
N GLY A 5 -16.06 -1.95 4.90
CA GLY A 5 -16.91 -2.67 3.96
C GLY A 5 -16.18 -3.85 3.31
N ARG A 6 -16.63 -4.25 2.12
CA ARG A 6 -15.95 -5.30 1.32
C ARG A 6 -14.67 -4.70 0.73
N VAL A 7 -13.52 -5.22 1.15
CA VAL A 7 -12.21 -4.86 0.61
C VAL A 7 -11.43 -6.15 0.41
N ASN A 8 -11.12 -6.47 -0.86
CA ASN A 8 -10.20 -7.55 -1.18
C ASN A 8 -8.76 -7.00 -1.31
N GLU A 9 -7.80 -7.88 -1.59
CA GLU A 9 -6.38 -7.52 -1.71
C GLU A 9 -6.12 -6.48 -2.81
N GLU A 10 -6.69 -6.71 -3.98
CA GLU A 10 -6.54 -5.87 -5.17
C GLU A 10 -7.08 -4.46 -4.93
N MET A 11 -8.30 -4.34 -4.40
CA MET A 11 -8.90 -3.06 -4.03
C MET A 11 -8.04 -2.31 -3.00
N ALA A 12 -7.40 -3.02 -2.07
CA ALA A 12 -6.51 -2.37 -1.12
C ALA A 12 -5.22 -1.88 -1.79
N LEU A 13 -4.66 -2.65 -2.73
CA LEU A 13 -3.51 -2.24 -3.56
C LEU A 13 -3.83 -1.02 -4.42
N GLU A 14 -4.96 -1.00 -5.12
CA GLU A 14 -5.40 0.17 -5.91
C GLU A 14 -5.54 1.43 -5.05
N ARG A 15 -6.11 1.30 -3.83
CA ARG A 15 -6.25 2.42 -2.89
C ARG A 15 -4.91 2.92 -2.36
N MET A 16 -3.97 2.01 -2.11
CA MET A 16 -2.61 2.37 -1.73
C MET A 16 -1.88 3.07 -2.88
N GLN A 17 -2.03 2.59 -4.10
CA GLN A 17 -1.48 3.23 -5.31
C GLN A 17 -2.02 4.65 -5.48
N TYR A 18 -3.34 4.83 -5.40
CA TYR A 18 -3.98 6.15 -5.46
C TYR A 18 -3.36 7.17 -4.49
N PHE A 19 -3.06 6.72 -3.26
CA PHE A 19 -2.45 7.55 -2.22
C PHE A 19 -1.00 7.90 -2.56
N VAL A 20 -0.19 6.90 -2.92
CA VAL A 20 1.22 7.09 -3.25
C VAL A 20 1.38 8.03 -4.45
N GLU A 21 0.61 7.83 -5.52
CA GLU A 21 0.66 8.67 -6.74
C GLU A 21 0.38 10.16 -6.46
N ARG A 22 -0.37 10.48 -5.40
CA ARG A 22 -0.71 11.87 -5.04
C ARG A 22 0.22 12.47 -4.01
N VAL A 23 0.69 11.66 -3.06
CA VAL A 23 1.52 12.14 -1.94
C VAL A 23 3.00 12.22 -2.33
N PHE A 24 3.49 11.28 -3.14
CA PHE A 24 4.92 11.23 -3.46
C PHE A 24 5.43 12.45 -4.23
N PRO A 25 4.70 13.05 -5.21
CA PRO A 25 5.14 14.28 -5.85
C PRO A 25 5.41 15.42 -4.83
N VAL A 26 4.56 15.52 -3.81
CA VAL A 26 4.73 16.50 -2.72
C VAL A 26 5.94 16.14 -1.85
N CYS A 27 6.14 14.86 -1.54
CA CYS A 27 7.35 14.42 -0.83
C CYS A 27 8.62 14.77 -1.62
N GLU A 28 8.62 14.59 -2.94
CA GLU A 28 9.74 14.91 -3.82
C GLU A 28 10.04 16.42 -3.84
N GLU A 29 9.02 17.26 -3.99
CA GLU A 29 9.14 18.73 -3.92
C GLU A 29 9.82 19.20 -2.62
N HIS A 30 9.45 18.56 -1.50
CA HIS A 30 9.97 18.91 -0.18
C HIS A 30 11.18 18.07 0.28
N LYS A 31 11.78 17.25 -0.61
CA LYS A 31 12.94 16.40 -0.30
C LYS A 31 12.73 15.44 0.87
N ILE A 32 11.49 14.97 1.03
CA ILE A 32 11.08 14.00 2.06
C ILE A 32 11.19 12.59 1.49
N ARG A 33 11.73 11.65 2.28
CA ARG A 33 11.75 10.22 1.95
C ARG A 33 10.65 9.51 2.73
N PRO A 34 9.50 9.18 2.13
CA PRO A 34 8.45 8.44 2.80
C PRO A 34 8.88 7.00 3.07
N ALA A 35 8.42 6.45 4.20
CA ALA A 35 8.64 5.05 4.57
C ALA A 35 7.30 4.42 4.98
N CYS A 36 6.93 3.30 4.34
CA CYS A 36 5.73 2.55 4.67
C CYS A 36 6.10 1.43 5.67
N HIS A 37 5.43 1.40 6.82
CA HIS A 37 5.56 0.29 7.78
C HIS A 37 4.85 -0.95 7.24
N LEU A 38 5.46 -2.12 7.41
CA LEU A 38 4.85 -3.40 7.01
C LEU A 38 3.74 -3.79 7.97
N HIS A 39 2.80 -4.63 7.53
CA HIS A 39 1.81 -5.16 8.46
C HIS A 39 2.51 -6.00 9.53
N ASP A 40 2.11 -5.83 10.79
CA ASP A 40 2.63 -6.63 11.89
C ASP A 40 2.28 -8.10 11.66
N GLN A 41 3.26 -8.99 11.89
CA GLN A 41 3.14 -10.43 11.56
C GLN A 41 2.01 -11.13 12.32
N ASP A 42 1.60 -10.60 13.47
CA ASP A 42 0.54 -11.16 14.30
C ASP A 42 -0.88 -10.76 13.84
N ALA A 43 -1.03 -9.76 12.97
CA ALA A 43 -2.34 -9.27 12.53
C ALA A 43 -3.04 -10.19 11.52
N ALA A 44 -2.27 -10.98 10.75
CA ALA A 44 -2.82 -11.89 9.75
C ALA A 44 -3.66 -13.00 10.40
N GLY A 45 -4.98 -12.97 10.19
CA GLY A 45 -5.93 -13.96 10.71
C GLY A 45 -6.54 -13.61 12.08
N ARG A 46 -6.06 -12.58 12.78
CA ARG A 46 -6.65 -12.13 14.06
C ARG A 46 -7.83 -11.17 13.91
N ILE A 47 -7.90 -10.45 12.79
CA ILE A 47 -8.97 -9.49 12.52
C ILE A 47 -9.92 -10.06 11.46
N PRO A 48 -11.17 -10.41 11.81
CA PRO A 48 -12.13 -10.96 10.86
C PRO A 48 -12.39 -9.99 9.69
N GLY A 49 -12.16 -10.47 8.47
CA GLY A 49 -12.37 -9.68 7.25
C GLY A 49 -11.23 -8.70 6.91
N HIS A 50 -10.10 -8.75 7.61
CA HIS A 50 -8.89 -8.04 7.23
C HIS A 50 -7.97 -8.97 6.40
N ARG A 51 -7.33 -8.42 5.37
CA ARG A 51 -6.33 -9.11 4.56
C ARG A 51 -5.05 -8.27 4.52
N ALA A 52 -3.94 -8.84 4.96
CA ALA A 52 -2.64 -8.17 5.00
C ALA A 52 -2.04 -8.09 3.58
N THR A 53 -2.00 -6.89 3.01
CA THR A 53 -1.54 -6.62 1.64
C THR A 53 -0.03 -6.40 1.50
N VAL A 54 0.61 -5.81 2.51
CA VAL A 54 2.07 -5.62 2.63
C VAL A 54 2.64 -6.37 3.84
N GLY A 55 2.11 -7.56 4.13
CA GLY A 55 2.52 -8.40 5.27
C GLY A 55 3.53 -9.50 4.94
N ASN A 56 3.86 -9.67 3.65
CA ASN A 56 4.82 -10.66 3.18
C ASN A 56 5.56 -10.12 1.93
N PHE A 57 6.59 -10.86 1.51
CA PHE A 57 7.46 -10.45 0.41
C PHE A 57 6.72 -10.20 -0.91
N GLU A 58 5.76 -11.03 -1.28
CA GLU A 58 5.00 -10.88 -2.53
C GLU A 58 4.09 -9.65 -2.50
N GLY A 59 3.47 -9.38 -1.35
CA GLY A 59 2.68 -8.16 -1.13
C GLY A 59 3.52 -6.89 -1.30
N VAL A 60 4.74 -6.90 -0.76
CA VAL A 60 5.69 -5.79 -0.91
C VAL A 60 6.11 -5.59 -2.37
N LYS A 61 6.40 -6.68 -3.11
CA LYS A 61 6.71 -6.58 -4.55
C LYS A 61 5.57 -5.95 -5.34
N LYS A 62 4.32 -6.39 -5.11
CA LYS A 62 3.14 -5.81 -5.78
C LYS A 62 2.99 -4.33 -5.45
N PHE A 63 3.18 -3.94 -4.20
CA PHE A 63 3.13 -2.53 -3.78
C PHE A 63 4.21 -1.69 -4.46
N ILE A 64 5.45 -2.15 -4.52
CA ILE A 64 6.55 -1.44 -5.21
C ILE A 64 6.26 -1.35 -6.71
N ALA A 65 5.83 -2.44 -7.34
CA ALA A 65 5.51 -2.48 -8.77
C ALA A 65 4.28 -1.62 -9.14
N SER A 66 3.36 -1.40 -8.19
CA SER A 66 2.19 -0.54 -8.40
C SER A 66 2.54 0.93 -8.57
N ARG A 67 3.76 1.36 -8.23
CA ARG A 67 4.26 2.68 -8.62
C ARG A 67 4.51 2.65 -10.12
N THR A 68 3.67 3.33 -10.89
CA THR A 68 4.04 3.74 -12.25
C THR A 68 5.35 4.53 -12.15
N ALA A 69 6.40 4.00 -12.78
CA ALA A 69 7.67 4.71 -12.86
C ALA A 69 7.40 6.12 -13.44
N PRO A 70 8.04 7.18 -12.91
CA PRO A 70 7.91 8.50 -13.52
C PRO A 70 8.36 8.40 -14.98
N THR A 71 7.46 8.69 -15.91
CA THR A 71 7.83 8.98 -17.30
C THR A 71 8.73 10.20 -17.26
N THR A 72 10.04 9.94 -17.33
CA THR A 72 11.06 10.97 -17.51
C THR A 72 11.44 10.89 -18.99
N ASP A 73 11.01 11.86 -19.77
CA ASP A 73 11.66 12.26 -21.03
C ASP A 73 13.00 12.94 -20.71
#